data_AF-A0A523ZDL1-F1
#
_entry.id   AF-A0A523ZDL1-F1
#
_cell.length_a   1.000
_cell.length_b   1.000
_cell.length_c   1.000
_cell.angle_alpha   90.00
_cell.angle_beta   90.00
_cell.angle_gamma   90.00
#
_symmetry.space_group_name_H-M   'P 1'
#
loop_
_entity.id
_entity.type
_entity.pdbx_description
1 polymer ?
#
loop_
_entity_poly.entity_id
_entity_poly.type
_entity_poly.pdbx_seq_one_letter_code
_entity_poly.pdbx_strand_id
1 'polypeptide(L)'
;MKAQRLRLTFVRGDEVRELSHREMMRALEQAMREVGLPLAYSEGHRHTAQISIGAPLPLGVTSACELADIFLSERMEPARFAAALREALPPGLEALSALEVGLDLPALQTQLRWTEYEVDVPRGGRSVEDIRHAISDLLTARSLPWEHRGETKVLRYDLRPLVLEL
;
A
#
# COMPACT_ATOMS: atom_id res chain seq x y z
N MET A 1 10.50 -13.64 -19.48
CA MET A 1 11.62 -13.49 -18.51
C MET A 1 11.56 -12.13 -17.81
N LYS A 2 11.97 -12.08 -16.53
CA LYS A 2 12.05 -10.84 -15.74
C LYS A 2 13.49 -10.33 -15.76
N ALA A 3 13.71 -9.10 -16.21
CA ALA A 3 15.05 -8.48 -16.28
C ALA A 3 15.32 -7.51 -15.13
N GLN A 4 14.26 -6.95 -14.52
CA GLN A 4 14.36 -5.95 -13.47
C GLN A 4 13.12 -5.97 -12.57
N ARG A 5 13.26 -5.57 -11.31
CA ARG A 5 12.16 -5.28 -10.39
C ARG A 5 12.32 -3.86 -9.88
N LEU A 6 11.31 -3.03 -10.10
CA LEU A 6 11.25 -1.67 -9.60
C LEU A 6 10.24 -1.58 -8.47
N ARG A 7 10.61 -0.90 -7.38
CA ARG A 7 9.69 -0.51 -6.32
C ARG A 7 9.23 0.90 -6.57
N LEU A 8 7.95 1.04 -6.90
CA LEU A 8 7.24 2.29 -7.04
C LEU A 8 6.71 2.74 -5.68
N THR A 9 6.87 4.03 -5.41
CA THR A 9 6.13 4.75 -4.37
C THR A 9 5.09 5.63 -5.06
N PHE A 10 3.83 5.54 -4.66
CA PHE A 10 2.74 6.26 -5.29
C PHE A 10 1.69 6.76 -4.29
N VAL A 11 0.95 7.80 -4.68
CA VAL A 11 -0.19 8.34 -3.93
C VAL A 11 -1.48 7.68 -4.40
N ARG A 12 -2.38 7.41 -3.46
CA ARG A 12 -3.79 7.11 -3.69
C ARG A 12 -4.64 8.22 -3.07
N GLY A 13 -5.12 9.12 -3.92
CA GLY A 13 -5.98 10.25 -3.58
C GLY A 13 -7.47 9.91 -3.53
N ASP A 14 -8.29 10.94 -3.28
CA ASP A 14 -9.72 10.82 -3.05
C ASP A 14 -10.50 10.32 -4.27
N GLU A 15 -10.09 10.70 -5.48
CA GLU A 15 -10.78 10.36 -6.73
C GLU A 15 -10.80 8.85 -7.00
N VAL A 16 -9.85 8.12 -6.42
CA VAL A 16 -9.65 6.68 -6.58
C VAL A 16 -9.76 5.91 -5.26
N ARG A 17 -10.22 6.57 -4.18
CA ARG A 17 -10.35 5.92 -2.86
C ARG A 17 -11.37 4.79 -2.84
N GLU A 18 -12.31 4.75 -3.78
CA GLU A 18 -13.29 3.68 -3.93
C GLU A 18 -12.82 2.52 -4.82
N LEU A 19 -11.60 2.58 -5.37
CA LEU A 19 -11.09 1.46 -6.17
C LEU A 19 -10.78 0.25 -5.28
N SER A 20 -11.29 -0.92 -5.67
CA SER A 20 -10.85 -2.18 -5.08
C SER A 20 -9.38 -2.45 -5.42
N HIS A 21 -8.75 -3.37 -4.69
CA HIS A 21 -7.38 -3.79 -4.97
C HIS A 21 -7.17 -4.23 -6.43
N ARG A 22 -8.16 -4.91 -7.03
CA ARG A 22 -8.08 -5.39 -8.42
C ARG A 22 -8.18 -4.24 -9.43
N GLU A 23 -9.00 -3.24 -9.14
CA GLU A 23 -9.13 -2.06 -9.99
C GLU A 23 -7.89 -1.18 -9.90
N MET A 24 -7.31 -1.04 -8.70
CA MET A 24 -6.02 -0.36 -8.52
C MET A 24 -4.92 -1.02 -9.36
N MET A 25 -4.78 -2.35 -9.28
CA MET A 25 -3.82 -3.10 -10.10
C MET A 25 -4.03 -2.88 -11.61
N ARG A 26 -5.29 -2.87 -12.06
CA ARG A 26 -5.65 -2.63 -13.46
C ARG A 26 -5.34 -1.20 -13.90
N ALA A 27 -5.61 -0.20 -13.07
CA ALA A 27 -5.32 1.20 -13.37
C ALA A 27 -3.82 1.41 -13.54
N LEU A 28 -3.00 0.85 -12.63
CA LEU A 28 -1.54 0.87 -12.75
C LEU A 28 -1.06 0.17 -14.02
N GLU A 29 -1.55 -1.05 -14.30
CA GLU A 29 -1.20 -1.78 -15.51
C GLU A 29 -1.57 -1.00 -16.78
N GLN A 30 -2.77 -0.40 -16.83
CA GLN A 30 -3.23 0.34 -17.99
C GLN A 30 -2.40 1.60 -18.23
N ALA A 31 -2.11 2.38 -17.19
CA ALA A 31 -1.25 3.55 -17.28
C ALA A 31 0.16 3.19 -17.77
N MET A 32 0.75 2.12 -17.23
CA MET A 32 2.07 1.62 -17.67
C MET A 32 2.05 1.15 -19.13
N ARG A 33 0.96 0.54 -19.58
CA ARG A 33 0.80 0.10 -20.98
C ARG A 33 0.61 1.28 -21.94
N GLU A 34 -0.09 2.32 -21.52
CA GLU A 34 -0.33 3.53 -22.32
C GLU A 34 0.96 4.23 -22.72
N VAL A 35 1.94 4.30 -21.80
CA VAL A 35 3.28 4.84 -22.07
C VAL A 35 4.31 3.80 -22.52
N GLY A 36 3.86 2.58 -22.84
CA GLY A 36 4.72 1.54 -23.42
C GLY A 36 5.83 1.03 -22.50
N LEU A 37 5.60 1.00 -21.19
CA LEU A 37 6.59 0.45 -20.24
C LEU A 37 6.74 -1.07 -20.45
N PRO A 38 7.99 -1.61 -20.39
CA PRO A 38 8.27 -3.00 -20.73
C PRO A 38 7.91 -3.94 -19.57
N LEU A 39 6.61 -4.11 -19.29
CA LEU A 39 6.14 -4.96 -18.20
C LEU A 39 6.46 -6.45 -18.45
N ALA A 40 6.89 -7.15 -17.41
CA ALA A 40 6.96 -8.60 -17.41
C ALA A 40 5.58 -9.21 -17.11
N TYR A 41 5.24 -10.28 -17.83
CA TYR A 41 3.99 -11.00 -17.69
C TYR A 41 4.21 -12.42 -17.18
N SER A 42 3.21 -12.99 -16.50
CA SER A 42 3.21 -14.40 -16.10
C SER A 42 3.17 -15.35 -17.30
N GLU A 43 3.86 -16.49 -17.17
CA GLU A 43 3.95 -17.55 -18.18
C GLU A 43 2.77 -18.56 -18.13
N GLY A 44 1.80 -18.33 -17.25
CA GLY A 44 0.62 -19.20 -17.11
C GLY A 44 -0.53 -18.85 -18.07
N HIS A 45 -1.64 -19.61 -17.99
CA HIS A 45 -2.85 -19.46 -18.81
C HIS A 45 -3.49 -18.05 -18.80
N ARG A 46 -3.14 -17.22 -17.82
CA ARG A 46 -3.49 -15.79 -17.79
C ARG A 46 -2.21 -14.98 -17.86
N HIS A 47 -2.04 -14.24 -18.95
CA HIS A 47 -0.98 -13.26 -19.12
C HIS A 47 -1.33 -12.00 -18.33
N THR A 48 -0.93 -11.95 -17.06
CA THR A 48 -1.14 -10.78 -16.20
C THR A 48 0.19 -10.09 -15.95
N ALA A 49 0.20 -8.77 -15.99
CA ALA A 49 1.36 -7.99 -15.58
C ALA A 49 1.76 -8.37 -14.15
N GLN A 50 3.07 -8.50 -13.92
CA GLN A 50 3.59 -8.85 -12.62
C GLN A 50 3.76 -7.59 -11.78
N ILE A 51 2.69 -7.24 -11.07
CA ILE A 51 2.59 -6.11 -10.15
C ILE A 51 2.20 -6.66 -8.78
N SER A 52 2.82 -6.16 -7.72
CA SER A 52 2.54 -6.56 -6.34
C SER A 52 2.47 -5.34 -5.44
N ILE A 53 1.30 -5.02 -4.91
CA ILE A 53 1.11 -3.95 -3.92
C ILE A 53 1.47 -4.47 -2.52
N GLY A 54 2.17 -3.64 -1.74
CA GLY A 54 2.67 -3.98 -0.42
C GLY A 54 1.58 -4.08 0.64
N ALA A 55 0.75 -3.06 0.79
CA ALA A 55 -0.36 -3.02 1.74
C ALA A 55 -1.64 -2.58 1.03
N PRO A 56 -2.42 -3.52 0.46
CA PRO A 56 -3.69 -3.16 -0.17
C PRO A 56 -4.61 -2.44 0.82
N LEU A 57 -4.97 -1.19 0.50
CA LEU A 57 -5.86 -0.41 1.35
C LEU A 57 -7.33 -0.79 1.15
N PRO A 58 -8.14 -0.74 2.23
CA PRO A 58 -9.60 -0.84 2.14
C PRO A 58 -10.22 0.23 1.23
N LEU A 59 -11.50 0.04 0.90
CA LEU A 59 -12.31 1.06 0.22
C LEU A 59 -12.46 2.30 1.11
N GLY A 60 -12.50 3.47 0.49
CA GLY A 60 -12.66 4.76 1.16
C GLY A 60 -11.37 5.31 1.79
N VAL A 61 -10.24 4.60 1.68
CA VAL A 61 -8.97 4.99 2.31
C VAL A 61 -8.00 5.56 1.28
N THR A 62 -7.38 6.68 1.62
CA THR A 62 -6.30 7.34 0.85
C THR A 62 -4.94 7.04 1.46
N SER A 63 -3.88 7.30 0.70
CA SER A 63 -2.50 7.19 1.20
C SER A 63 -1.56 8.04 0.37
N ALA A 64 -0.56 8.61 1.06
CA ALA A 64 0.47 9.43 0.45
C ALA A 64 1.70 8.62 -0.01
N CYS A 65 1.83 7.34 0.37
CA CYS A 65 3.08 6.60 0.18
C CYS A 65 2.90 5.08 -0.01
N GLU A 66 1.98 4.68 -0.88
CA GLU A 66 1.80 3.28 -1.22
C GLU A 66 3.03 2.71 -1.94
N LEU A 67 3.29 1.42 -1.72
CA LEU A 67 4.39 0.70 -2.35
C LEU A 67 3.87 -0.37 -3.29
N ALA A 68 4.43 -0.43 -4.49
CA ALA A 68 4.21 -1.52 -5.43
C ALA A 68 5.54 -1.98 -6.04
N ASP A 69 5.72 -3.29 -6.15
CA ASP A 69 6.81 -3.88 -6.93
C ASP A 69 6.31 -4.25 -8.32
N ILE A 70 7.00 -3.76 -9.35
CA ILE A 70 6.72 -3.96 -10.77
C ILE A 70 7.89 -4.70 -11.40
N PHE A 71 7.62 -5.81 -12.07
CA PHE A 71 8.64 -6.54 -12.82
C PHE A 71 8.65 -6.10 -14.28
N LEU A 72 9.83 -5.85 -14.81
CA LEU A 72 10.04 -5.45 -16.20
C LEU A 72 10.72 -6.57 -17.00
N SER A 73 10.38 -6.67 -18.28
CA SER A 73 11.03 -7.57 -19.26
C SER A 73 12.35 -7.01 -19.78
N GLU A 74 12.54 -5.70 -19.68
CA GLU A 74 13.75 -4.98 -20.10
C GLU A 74 14.17 -4.00 -19.01
N ARG A 75 15.47 -3.70 -18.94
CA ARG A 75 15.99 -2.75 -17.95
C ARG A 75 15.64 -1.32 -18.37
N MET A 76 15.14 -0.54 -17.42
CA MET A 76 14.87 0.88 -17.56
C MET A 76 15.46 1.63 -16.36
N GLU A 77 15.87 2.88 -16.58
CA GLU A 77 16.31 3.76 -15.50
C GLU A 77 15.11 4.14 -14.61
N PRO A 78 15.18 3.96 -13.27
CA PRO A 78 14.01 4.13 -12.39
C PRO A 78 13.38 5.53 -12.43
N ALA A 79 14.17 6.61 -12.54
CA ALA A 79 13.61 7.95 -12.61
C ALA A 79 12.83 8.17 -13.92
N ARG A 80 13.32 7.63 -15.05
CA ARG A 80 12.61 7.62 -16.33
C ARG A 80 11.32 6.81 -16.27
N PHE A 81 11.32 5.66 -15.59
CA PHE A 81 10.10 4.88 -15.34
C PHE A 81 9.05 5.70 -14.59
N ALA A 82 9.45 6.31 -13.47
CA ALA A 82 8.55 7.12 -12.64
C ALA A 82 8.02 8.35 -13.40
N ALA A 83 8.88 9.04 -14.14
CA ALA A 83 8.50 10.19 -14.95
C ALA A 83 7.50 9.82 -16.06
N ALA A 84 7.73 8.73 -16.79
CA ALA A 84 6.81 8.26 -17.82
C ALA A 84 5.45 7.85 -17.22
N LEU A 85 5.47 7.15 -16.08
CA LEU A 85 4.24 6.73 -15.41
C LEU A 85 3.42 7.93 -14.89
N ARG A 86 4.09 8.97 -14.37
CA ARG A 86 3.43 10.17 -13.83
C ARG A 86 2.49 10.84 -14.83
N GLU A 87 2.88 10.88 -16.10
CA GLU A 87 2.09 11.50 -17.17
C GLU A 87 0.86 10.67 -17.60
N ALA A 88 0.84 9.38 -17.27
CA ALA A 88 -0.21 8.43 -17.69
C ALA A 88 -1.18 8.02 -16.58
N LEU A 89 -0.87 8.36 -15.33
CA LEU A 89 -1.74 8.00 -14.21
C LEU A 89 -3.05 8.80 -14.26
N PRO A 90 -4.20 8.15 -13.98
CA PRO A 90 -5.46 8.85 -13.89
C PRO A 90 -5.47 9.83 -12.69
N PRO A 91 -6.37 10.82 -12.69
CA PRO A 91 -6.57 11.70 -11.53
C PRO A 91 -6.75 10.91 -10.24
N GLY A 92 -6.12 11.38 -9.16
CA GLY A 92 -6.07 10.71 -7.87
C GLY A 92 -4.96 9.66 -7.72
N LEU A 93 -4.18 9.37 -8.77
CA LEU A 93 -2.94 8.59 -8.65
C LEU A 93 -1.73 9.45 -9.02
N GLU A 94 -0.66 9.34 -8.24
CA GLU A 94 0.59 10.04 -8.52
C GLU A 94 1.79 9.11 -8.30
N ALA A 95 2.68 9.01 -9.30
CA ALA A 95 3.94 8.31 -9.16
C ALA A 95 4.99 9.25 -8.52
N LEU A 96 5.41 8.95 -7.28
CA LEU A 96 6.36 9.78 -6.54
C LEU A 96 7.80 9.45 -6.93
N SER A 97 8.17 8.17 -6.86
CA SER A 97 9.53 7.70 -7.14
C SER A 97 9.54 6.23 -7.51
N ALA A 98 10.59 5.78 -8.20
CA ALA A 98 10.88 4.37 -8.35
C ALA A 98 12.36 4.10 -8.03
N LEU A 99 12.64 2.92 -7.49
CA LEU A 99 14.00 2.45 -7.23
C LEU A 99 14.12 0.98 -7.63
N GLU A 100 15.30 0.57 -8.09
CA GLU A 100 15.56 -0.84 -8.40
C GLU A 100 15.77 -1.65 -7.11
N VAL A 101 15.14 -2.82 -7.06
CA VAL A 101 15.28 -3.77 -5.96
C VAL A 101 15.66 -5.15 -6.50
N GLY A 102 16.25 -6.01 -5.65
CA GLY A 102 16.64 -7.36 -6.04
C GLY A 102 15.47 -8.20 -6.53
N LEU A 103 15.69 -8.93 -7.63
CA LEU A 103 14.70 -9.84 -8.21
C LEU A 103 14.31 -10.97 -7.23
N ASP A 104 15.25 -11.36 -6.38
CA ASP A 104 15.18 -12.45 -5.39
C ASP A 104 14.69 -12.01 -4.00
N LEU A 105 14.47 -10.70 -3.78
CA LEU A 105 13.93 -10.23 -2.52
C LEU A 105 12.56 -10.87 -2.22
N PRO A 106 12.21 -11.05 -0.93
CA PRO A 106 10.90 -11.57 -0.54
C PRO A 106 9.73 -10.78 -1.14
N ALA A 107 8.52 -11.33 -1.03
CA ALA A 107 7.31 -10.61 -1.42
C ALA A 107 7.21 -9.28 -0.66
N LEU A 108 6.77 -8.21 -1.35
CA LEU A 108 6.75 -6.86 -0.77
C LEU A 108 5.95 -6.81 0.55
N GLN A 109 4.86 -7.57 0.63
CA GLN A 109 3.99 -7.62 1.80
C GLN A 109 4.73 -8.11 3.05
N THR A 110 5.72 -9.00 2.90
CA THR A 110 6.48 -9.54 4.04
C THR A 110 7.64 -8.63 4.47
N GLN A 111 7.90 -7.55 3.72
CA GLN A 111 8.96 -6.59 4.03
C GLN A 111 8.45 -5.34 4.75
N LEU A 112 7.13 -5.11 4.74
CA LEU A 112 6.52 -3.98 5.45
C LEU A 112 6.73 -4.13 6.96
N ARG A 113 7.11 -3.02 7.61
CA ARG A 113 7.44 -3.00 9.04
C ARG A 113 6.39 -2.29 9.88
N TRP A 114 5.90 -1.17 9.39
CA TRP A 114 4.94 -0.32 10.05
C TRP A 114 4.17 0.49 9.00
N THR A 115 3.09 1.10 9.43
CA THR A 115 2.28 2.04 8.66
C THR A 115 1.77 3.10 9.62
N GLU A 116 1.66 4.33 9.13
CA GLU A 116 1.08 5.44 9.87
C GLU A 116 -0.35 5.65 9.38
N TYR A 117 -1.24 6.03 10.29
CA TYR A 117 -2.64 6.31 9.98
C TYR A 117 -3.01 7.67 10.55
N GLU A 118 -3.66 8.48 9.72
CA GLU A 118 -4.33 9.70 10.15
C GLU A 118 -5.84 9.46 10.07
N VAL A 119 -6.55 9.75 11.16
CA VAL A 119 -8.00 9.53 11.24
C VAL A 119 -8.66 10.67 12.00
N ASP A 120 -9.66 11.29 11.38
CA ASP A 120 -10.54 12.23 12.04
C ASP A 120 -11.57 11.50 12.91
N VAL A 121 -11.55 11.79 14.21
CA VAL A 121 -12.50 11.22 15.18
C VAL A 121 -13.37 12.31 15.79
N PRO A 122 -14.71 12.12 15.87
CA PRO A 122 -15.57 13.06 16.57
C PRO A 122 -15.15 13.21 18.04
N ARG A 123 -14.90 14.44 18.48
CA ARG A 123 -14.43 14.75 19.84
C ARG A 123 -15.38 14.27 20.94
N GLY A 124 -16.68 14.13 20.65
CA GLY A 124 -17.68 13.60 21.58
C GLY A 124 -17.75 14.34 22.92
N GLY A 125 -17.36 15.62 22.95
CA GLY A 125 -17.31 16.44 24.17
C GLY A 125 -16.07 16.28 25.06
N ARG A 126 -15.12 15.40 24.72
CA ARG A 126 -13.89 15.20 25.52
C ARG A 126 -12.96 16.40 25.42
N SER A 127 -12.28 16.80 26.50
CA SER A 127 -11.23 17.82 26.45
C SER A 127 -10.01 17.32 25.65
N VAL A 128 -9.10 18.22 25.26
CA VAL A 128 -7.85 17.78 24.61
C VAL A 128 -7.00 16.99 25.61
N GLU A 129 -7.05 17.39 26.87
CA GLU A 129 -6.37 16.75 28.00
C GLU A 129 -6.88 15.32 28.21
N ASP A 130 -8.20 15.09 28.14
CA ASP A 130 -8.78 13.74 28.23
C ASP A 130 -8.27 12.81 27.13
N ILE A 131 -8.13 13.34 25.91
CA ILE A 131 -7.62 12.56 24.76
C ILE A 131 -6.14 12.22 24.98
N ARG A 132 -5.31 13.19 25.39
CA ARG A 132 -3.89 12.94 25.70
C ARG A 132 -3.72 11.90 26.80
N HIS A 133 -4.55 11.97 27.84
CA HIS A 133 -4.52 11.00 28.93
C HIS A 133 -4.88 9.60 28.41
N ALA A 134 -5.96 9.46 27.63
CA ALA A 134 -6.35 8.18 27.06
C ALA A 134 -5.29 7.57 26.12
N ILE A 135 -4.59 8.40 25.34
CA ILE A 135 -3.45 7.97 24.51
C ILE A 135 -2.32 7.46 25.42
N SER A 136 -1.95 8.23 26.44
CA SER A 136 -0.91 7.84 27.41
C SER A 136 -1.23 6.52 28.11
N ASP A 137 -2.48 6.34 28.56
CA ASP A 137 -2.94 5.11 29.20
C ASP A 137 -2.84 3.92 28.23
N LEU A 138 -3.21 4.11 26.96
CA LEU A 138 -3.13 3.07 25.94
C LEU A 138 -1.68 2.68 25.61
N LEU A 139 -0.78 3.66 25.49
CA LEU A 139 0.63 3.42 25.18
C LEU A 139 1.38 2.76 26.35
N THR A 140 0.97 3.01 27.60
CA THR A 140 1.57 2.41 28.80
C THR A 140 0.91 1.08 29.23
N ALA A 141 -0.26 0.74 28.67
CA ALA A 141 -0.91 -0.53 28.94
C ALA A 141 -0.01 -1.73 28.58
N ARG A 142 -0.06 -2.79 29.39
CA ARG A 142 0.71 -4.02 29.10
C ARG A 142 0.07 -4.89 28.00
N SER A 143 -1.24 -4.73 27.80
CA SER A 143 -2.01 -5.53 26.85
C SER A 143 -3.26 -4.75 26.43
N LEU A 144 -3.64 -4.92 25.17
CA LEU A 144 -4.87 -4.41 24.57
C LEU A 144 -5.58 -5.58 23.87
N PRO A 145 -6.32 -6.42 24.63
CA PRO A 145 -6.96 -7.61 24.08
C PRO A 145 -8.09 -7.23 23.12
N TRP A 146 -8.10 -7.88 21.96
CA TRP A 146 -9.14 -7.74 20.95
C TRP A 146 -9.59 -9.09 20.42
N GLU A 147 -10.90 -9.22 20.15
CA GLU A 147 -11.49 -10.43 19.60
C GLU A 147 -12.08 -10.16 18.21
N HIS A 148 -11.60 -10.88 17.20
CA HIS A 148 -12.28 -10.99 15.92
C HIS A 148 -13.20 -12.19 15.94
N ARG A 149 -14.51 -11.97 15.81
CA ARG A 149 -15.51 -13.05 15.74
C ARG A 149 -15.86 -13.31 14.27
N GLY A 150 -15.26 -14.35 13.69
CA GLY A 150 -15.72 -14.91 12.42
C GLY A 150 -16.89 -15.87 12.62
N GLU A 151 -17.46 -16.37 11.53
CA GLU A 151 -18.63 -17.27 11.57
C GLU A 151 -18.35 -18.60 12.30
N THR A 152 -17.12 -19.12 12.22
CA THR A 152 -16.73 -20.43 12.76
C THR A 152 -15.64 -20.38 13.83
N LYS A 153 -14.98 -19.23 14.03
CA LYS A 153 -13.86 -19.12 14.98
C LYS A 153 -13.78 -17.71 15.57
N VAL A 154 -13.47 -17.65 16.86
CA VAL A 154 -13.05 -16.42 17.54
C VAL A 154 -11.54 -16.38 17.57
N LEU A 155 -10.96 -15.34 16.98
CA LEU A 155 -9.52 -15.08 17.01
C LEU A 155 -9.25 -14.00 18.06
N ARG A 156 -8.26 -14.26 18.91
CA ARG A 156 -7.86 -13.35 19.99
C ARG A 156 -6.48 -12.80 19.70
N TYR A 157 -6.33 -11.49 19.86
CA TYR A 157 -5.09 -10.77 19.59
C TYR A 157 -4.81 -9.81 20.74
N ASP A 158 -3.53 -9.61 21.04
CA ASP A 158 -3.10 -8.45 21.80
C ASP A 158 -2.65 -7.39 20.79
N LEU A 159 -3.38 -6.28 20.71
CA LEU A 159 -3.09 -5.18 19.80
C LEU A 159 -1.99 -4.26 20.33
N ARG A 160 -1.69 -4.29 21.62
CA ARG A 160 -0.72 -3.38 22.24
C ARG A 160 0.66 -3.45 21.58
N PRO A 161 1.30 -4.62 21.38
CA PRO A 161 2.61 -4.68 20.73
C PRO A 161 2.60 -4.22 19.26
N LEU A 162 1.43 -4.04 18.65
CA LEU A 162 1.28 -3.62 17.25
C LEU A 162 1.14 -2.10 17.08
N VAL A 163 0.87 -1.36 18.15
CA VAL A 163 0.80 0.10 18.12
C VAL A 163 2.13 0.62 18.68
N LEU A 164 2.89 1.31 17.83
CA LEU A 164 4.23 1.80 18.19
C LEU A 164 4.15 3.18 18.86
N GLU A 165 3.29 4.05 18.33
CA GLU A 165 3.05 5.42 18.80
C GLU A 165 1.66 5.90 18.36
N LEU A 166 1.19 7.01 18.94
CA LEU A 166 -0.08 7.72 18.69
C LEU A 166 0.04 9.20 19.03
#